data_AF-A0A7W0JI76-F1
#
_entry.id   AF-A0A7W0JI76-F1
#
_cell.length_a   1.000
_cell.length_b   1.000
_cell.length_c   1.000
_cell.angle_alpha   90.00
_cell.angle_beta   90.00
_cell.angle_gamma   90.00
#
_symmetry.space_group_name_H-M   'P 1'
#
loop_
_entity.id
_entity.type
_entity.pdbx_description
1 polymer ?
#
loop_
_entity_poly.entity_id
_entity_poly.type
_entity_poly.pdbx_seq_one_letter_code
_entity_poly.pdbx_strand_id
1 'polypeptide(L)'
;MESLTEIFHHLREFLNPKNIIEFLTTKGLPLTYAGLIFIIFAETGLAVGFFLPGDSLLVVAGLFAYDGKLNVFILLTSLFVAAVVGDAVGYYSGL
;
A
#
# COMPACT_ATOMS: atom_id res chain seq x y z
N MET A 1 8.48 -20.80 -22.32
CA MET A 1 7.51 -21.00 -21.22
C MET A 1 8.12 -20.69 -19.84
N GLU A 2 9.39 -21.02 -19.57
CA GLU A 2 10.05 -20.73 -18.29
C GLU A 2 10.21 -19.23 -17.97
N SER A 3 10.53 -18.38 -18.97
CA SER A 3 10.73 -16.93 -18.76
C SER A 3 9.48 -16.17 -18.28
N LEU A 4 8.27 -16.53 -18.72
CA LEU A 4 7.03 -15.90 -18.27
C LEU A 4 6.71 -16.26 -16.82
N THR A 5 7.02 -17.48 -16.41
CA THR A 5 6.83 -17.95 -15.03
C THR A 5 7.75 -17.19 -14.07
N GLU A 6 9.01 -16.94 -14.45
CA GLU A 6 9.94 -16.16 -13.61
C GLU A 6 9.54 -14.69 -13.46
N ILE A 7 9.06 -14.06 -14.54
CA ILE A 7 8.56 -12.68 -14.50
C ILE A 7 7.35 -12.60 -13.56
N PHE A 8 6.41 -13.54 -13.67
CA PHE A 8 5.24 -13.59 -12.79
C PHE A 8 5.63 -13.80 -11.32
N HIS A 9 6.66 -14.62 -11.06
CA HIS A 9 7.15 -14.87 -9.71
C HIS A 9 7.75 -13.61 -9.08
N HIS A 10 8.59 -12.87 -9.82
CA HIS A 10 9.16 -11.60 -9.35
C HIS A 10 8.08 -10.54 -9.11
N LEU A 11 7.08 -10.46 -10.00
CA LEU A 11 5.99 -9.49 -9.88
C LEU A 11 5.16 -9.75 -8.63
N ARG A 12 4.83 -11.03 -8.37
CA ARG A 12 4.10 -11.46 -7.17
C ARG A 12 4.91 -11.22 -5.89
N GLU A 13 6.21 -11.44 -5.94
CA GLU A 13 7.09 -11.23 -4.79
C GLU A 13 7.24 -9.74 -4.47
N PHE A 14 7.31 -8.89 -5.50
CA PHE A 14 7.31 -7.44 -5.35
C PHE A 14 5.98 -6.90 -4.80
N LEU A 15 4.85 -7.46 -5.25
CA LEU A 15 3.51 -7.12 -4.78
C LEU A 15 3.14 -7.81 -3.45
N ASN A 16 4.07 -8.47 -2.77
CA ASN A 16 3.78 -9.03 -1.45
C ASN A 16 3.73 -7.89 -0.42
N PRO A 17 2.62 -7.71 0.32
CA PRO A 17 2.45 -6.60 1.26
C PRO A 17 3.54 -6.55 2.32
N LYS A 18 4.04 -7.72 2.75
CA LYS A 18 5.17 -7.81 3.69
C LYS A 18 6.45 -7.22 3.11
N ASN A 19 6.79 -7.61 1.88
CA ASN A 19 7.99 -7.12 1.22
C ASN A 19 7.91 -5.62 0.95
N ILE A 20 6.72 -5.12 0.58
CA ILE A 20 6.47 -3.68 0.37
C ILE A 20 6.74 -2.91 1.66
N ILE A 21 6.13 -3.30 2.79
CA ILE A 21 6.29 -2.55 4.04
C ILE A 21 7.73 -2.64 4.58
N GLU A 22 8.40 -3.78 4.43
CA GLU A 22 9.80 -3.97 4.85
C GLU A 22 10.74 -3.11 4.01
N PHE A 23 10.53 -3.08 2.69
CA PHE A 23 11.27 -2.22 1.78
C PHE A 23 11.09 -0.75 2.14
N LEU A 24 9.85 -0.31 2.34
CA LEU A 24 9.54 1.06 2.72
C LEU A 24 10.15 1.44 4.07
N THR A 25 10.05 0.55 5.07
CA THR A 25 10.62 0.74 6.41
C THR A 25 12.14 0.87 6.34
N THR A 26 12.81 0.13 5.44
CA THR A 26 14.26 0.24 5.20
C THR A 26 14.67 1.62 4.68
N LYS A 27 13.78 2.32 3.97
CA LYS A 27 14.01 3.69 3.49
C LYS A 27 13.72 4.76 4.56
N GLY A 28 13.10 4.38 5.66
CA GLY A 28 12.78 5.25 6.80
C GLY A 28 11.30 5.51 7.00
N LEU A 29 10.95 5.97 8.21
CA LEU A 29 9.57 6.24 8.64
C LEU A 29 8.79 7.17 7.70
N PRO A 30 9.32 8.34 7.26
CA PRO A 30 8.54 9.25 6.41
C PRO A 30 8.15 8.62 5.07
N LEU A 31 9.07 7.89 4.43
CA LEU A 31 8.79 7.19 3.17
C LEU A 31 7.83 6.03 3.38
N THR A 32 7.83 5.42 4.57
CA THR A 32 6.88 4.36 4.90
C THR A 32 5.46 4.89 4.91
N TYR A 33 5.21 5.96 5.65
CA TYR A 33 3.89 6.58 5.66
C TYR A 33 3.48 7.10 4.28
N ALA A 34 4.39 7.79 3.57
CA ALA A 34 4.08 8.29 2.23
C ALA A 34 3.76 7.16 1.23
N GLY A 35 4.51 6.05 1.28
CA GLY A 35 4.27 4.89 0.42
C GLY A 35 2.94 4.20 0.73
N LEU A 36 2.63 4.01 2.02
CA LEU A 36 1.34 3.43 2.43
C LEU A 36 0.17 4.33 2.01
N ILE A 37 0.25 5.65 2.24
CA ILE A 37 -0.75 6.63 1.81
C ILE A 37 -0.95 6.56 0.29
N PHE A 38 0.14 6.54 -0.47
CA PHE A 38 0.08 6.47 -1.93
C PHE A 38 -0.59 5.19 -2.42
N ILE A 39 -0.25 4.03 -1.85
CA ILE A 39 -0.83 2.75 -2.25
C ILE A 39 -2.34 2.71 -1.98
N ILE A 40 -2.77 3.11 -0.78
CA ILE A 40 -4.20 3.13 -0.42
C ILE A 40 -4.97 4.13 -1.27
N PHE A 41 -4.42 5.33 -1.48
CA PHE A 41 -5.01 6.32 -2.38
C PHE A 41 -5.11 5.80 -3.82
N ALA A 42 -4.07 5.14 -4.33
CA ALA A 42 -4.04 4.62 -5.68
C ALA A 42 -5.05 3.49 -5.88
N GLU A 43 -5.14 2.53 -4.96
CA GLU A 43 -6.09 1.41 -5.04
C GLU A 43 -7.55 1.89 -4.98
N THR A 44 -7.84 2.89 -4.14
CA THR A 44 -9.22 3.41 -3.96
C THR A 44 -9.61 4.46 -4.99
N GLY A 45 -8.67 5.26 -5.49
CA GLY A 45 -8.95 6.41 -6.36
C GLY A 45 -8.51 6.29 -7.81
N LEU A 46 -7.63 5.34 -8.14
CA LEU A 46 -7.15 5.12 -9.51
C LEU A 46 -7.63 3.76 -10.00
N ALA A 47 -8.33 3.72 -11.15
CA ALA A 47 -8.75 2.45 -11.75
C ALA A 47 -7.57 1.52 -12.10
N VAL A 48 -6.39 2.08 -12.37
CA VAL A 48 -5.15 1.31 -12.59
C VAL A 48 -4.52 0.82 -11.27
N GLY A 49 -4.94 1.35 -10.13
CA GLY A 49 -4.42 0.98 -8.81
C GLY A 49 -4.91 -0.37 -8.28
N PHE A 50 -5.90 -1.01 -8.94
CA PHE A 50 -6.46 -2.30 -8.53
C PHE A 50 -5.43 -3.45 -8.41
N PHE A 51 -4.27 -3.33 -9.07
CA PHE A 51 -3.20 -4.32 -8.96
C PHE A 51 -2.39 -4.22 -7.66
N LEU A 52 -2.54 -3.12 -6.90
CA LEU A 52 -1.84 -2.91 -5.65
C LEU A 52 -2.56 -3.65 -4.51
N PRO A 53 -1.82 -4.24 -3.55
CA PRO A 53 -2.38 -5.12 -2.54
C PRO A 53 -2.82 -4.35 -1.27
N GLY A 54 -3.60 -3.27 -1.38
CA GLY A 54 -3.75 -2.31 -0.28
C GLY A 54 -4.52 -2.85 0.93
N ASP A 55 -5.59 -3.62 0.77
CA ASP A 55 -6.29 -4.29 1.89
C ASP A 55 -5.35 -5.17 2.74
N SER A 56 -4.59 -6.01 2.07
CA SER A 56 -3.62 -6.89 2.74
C SER A 56 -2.46 -6.10 3.35
N LEU A 57 -2.09 -4.96 2.74
CA LEU A 57 -1.07 -4.05 3.26
C LEU A 57 -1.55 -3.34 4.54
N LEU A 58 -2.85 -3.02 4.67
CA LEU A 58 -3.42 -2.48 5.92
C LEU A 58 -3.25 -3.45 7.08
N VAL A 59 -3.50 -4.75 6.85
CA VAL A 59 -3.32 -5.80 7.87
C VAL A 59 -1.86 -5.88 8.30
N VAL A 60 -0.94 -5.90 7.34
CA VAL A 60 0.51 -5.95 7.63
C VAL A 60 1.00 -4.67 8.30
N ALA A 61 0.51 -3.49 7.89
CA ALA A 61 0.82 -2.23 8.55
C ALA A 61 0.34 -2.19 10.00
N GLY A 62 -0.83 -2.79 10.28
CA GLY A 62 -1.32 -3.01 11.65
C GLY A 62 -0.38 -3.89 12.49
N LEU A 63 0.15 -4.97 11.91
CA LEU A 63 1.15 -5.82 12.57
C LEU A 63 2.45 -5.04 12.89
N PHE A 64 2.91 -4.19 11.97
CA PHE A 64 4.09 -3.35 12.20
C PHE A 64 3.83 -2.25 13.25
N ALA A 65 2.60 -1.74 13.32
CA ALA A 65 2.20 -0.81 14.38
C ALA A 65 2.14 -1.50 15.75
N TYR A 66 1.67 -2.74 15.81
CA TYR A 66 1.70 -3.57 17.02
C TYR A 66 3.14 -3.81 17.52
N ASP A 67 4.08 -4.07 16.61
CA ASP A 67 5.52 -4.20 16.92
C ASP A 67 6.19 -2.88 17.35
N GLY A 68 5.47 -1.76 17.38
CA GLY A 68 6.01 -0.44 17.70
C GLY A 68 6.87 0.19 16.60
N LYS A 69 6.91 -0.42 15.40
CA LYS A 69 7.64 0.12 14.24
C LYS A 69 6.91 1.29 13.58
N LEU A 70 5.59 1.34 13.73
CA LEU A 70 4.73 2.40 13.23
C LEU A 70 3.84 2.93 14.36
N ASN A 71 3.63 4.25 14.38
CA ASN A 71 2.61 4.86 15.22
C ASN A 71 1.21 4.56 14.66
N VAL A 72 0.39 3.87 15.44
CA VAL A 72 -0.97 3.46 15.05
C VAL A 72 -1.91 4.64 14.81
N PHE A 73 -1.80 5.74 15.58
CA PHE A 73 -2.66 6.90 15.41
C PHE A 73 -2.36 7.63 14.09
N ILE A 74 -1.07 7.79 13.76
CA ILE A 74 -0.65 8.35 12.47
C ILE A 74 -1.11 7.44 11.33
N LEU A 75 -0.94 6.12 11.49
CA LEU A 75 -1.36 5.14 10.50
C LEU A 75 -2.87 5.23 10.22
N LEU A 76 -3.71 5.14 11.25
CA LEU A 76 -5.16 5.18 11.11
C LEU A 76 -5.63 6.50 10.49
N THR A 77 -5.14 7.63 10.99
CA THR A 77 -5.56 8.96 10.49
C THR A 77 -5.12 9.21 9.06
N SER A 78 -3.86 8.91 8.72
CA SER A 78 -3.35 9.16 7.37
C SER A 78 -3.97 8.23 6.33
N LEU A 79 -4.14 6.94 6.63
CA LEU A 79 -4.70 5.98 5.67
C LEU A 79 -6.21 6.16 5.50
N PHE A 80 -6.93 6.56 6.55
CA PHE A 80 -8.34 6.96 6.44
C PHE A 80 -8.49 8.15 5.48
N VAL A 81 -7.69 9.20 5.66
CA VAL A 81 -7.70 10.37 4.77
C VAL A 81 -7.34 9.96 3.34
N ALA A 82 -6.33 9.10 3.17
CA ALA A 82 -5.92 8.61 1.86
C ALA A 82 -7.05 7.87 1.12
N ALA A 83 -7.76 6.98 1.82
CA ALA A 83 -8.87 6.22 1.26
C ALA A 83 -10.06 7.12 0.88
N VAL A 84 -10.46 8.04 1.77
CA VAL A 84 -11.57 8.97 1.51
C VAL A 84 -11.24 9.91 0.35
N VAL A 85 -10.02 10.43 0.31
CA VAL A 85 -9.58 11.31 -0.79
C VAL A 85 -9.44 10.53 -2.09
N GLY A 86 -8.95 9.28 -2.02
CA GLY A 86 -8.89 8.38 -3.17
C GLY A 86 -10.26 8.14 -3.78
N ASP A 87 -11.21 7.66 -2.98
CA ASP A 87 -12.59 7.43 -3.40
C ASP A 87 -13.25 8.68 -4.00
N ALA A 88 -13.07 9.85 -3.36
CA ALA A 88 -13.56 11.11 -3.91
C ALA A 88 -12.93 11.45 -5.27
N VAL A 89 -11.61 11.27 -5.42
CA VAL A 89 -10.91 11.49 -6.71
C VAL A 89 -11.41 10.52 -7.78
N GLY A 90 -11.61 9.24 -7.43
CA GLY A 90 -12.18 8.24 -8.34
C GLY A 90 -13.56 8.66 -8.82
N TYR A 91 -14.43 9.03 -7.88
CA TYR A 91 -15.78 9.52 -8.16
C TYR A 91 -15.80 10.73 -9.08
N TYR A 92 -15.00 11.77 -8.78
CA TYR A 92 -14.95 12.98 -9.61
C TYR A 92 -14.31 12.74 -10.98
N SER A 93 -13.42 11.76 -11.10
CA SER A 93 -12.80 11.38 -12.38
C SER A 93 -13.76 10.58 -13.27
N GLY A 94 -14.90 10.12 -12.73
CA GLY A 94 -15.87 9.30 -13.45
C GLY A 94 -15.38 7.87 -13.71
N LEU A 95 -14.45 7.38 -12.87
CA LEU A 95 -13.94 6.02 -12.89
C LEU A 95 -14.82 5.05 -12.08
#